data_AF-A0AAD5CEL2-F1
#
_entry.id   AF-A0AAD5CEL2-F1
#
_cell.length_a   1.000
_cell.length_b   1.000
_cell.length_c   1.000
_cell.angle_alpha   90.00
_cell.angle_beta   90.00
_cell.angle_gamma   90.00
#
_symmetry.space_group_name_H-M   'P 1'
#
loop_
_entity.id
_entity.type
_entity.pdbx_description
1 polymer ?
#
loop_
_entity_poly.entity_id
_entity_poly.type
_entity_poly.pdbx_seq_one_letter_code
_entity_poly.pdbx_strand_id
1 'polypeptide(L)'
;MAGVLPLLIIMVVLSSKVTGHEVENSSKFPLVVSTWPFLEAVRAGWRAINGGLSSIDAVVEGCSACELLRCDGTVGPGGSPDENSESTIDALIMNGVTTH
;
A
#
# COMPACT_ATOMS: atom_id res chain seq x y z
N MET A 1 40.92 -26.34 -41.90
CA MET A 1 40.57 -25.20 -41.02
C MET A 1 39.15 -24.70 -41.35
N ALA A 2 38.12 -25.54 -41.26
CA ALA A 2 36.75 -25.20 -41.69
C ALA A 2 35.64 -25.56 -40.67
N GLY A 3 35.99 -26.23 -39.55
CA GLY A 3 35.01 -26.77 -38.60
C GLY A 3 34.79 -25.96 -37.33
N VAL A 4 35.62 -24.95 -37.03
CA VAL A 4 35.56 -24.19 -35.77
C VAL A 4 34.61 -22.99 -35.81
N LEU A 5 34.34 -22.45 -37.00
CA LEU A 5 33.46 -21.30 -37.19
C LEU A 5 31.98 -21.57 -36.84
N PRO A 6 31.37 -22.72 -37.23
CA PRO A 6 30.00 -23.02 -36.80
C PRO A 6 29.90 -23.42 -35.33
N LEU A 7 30.98 -23.92 -34.71
CA LEU A 7 31.00 -24.20 -33.27
C LEU A 7 31.07 -22.92 -32.43
N LEU A 8 31.79 -21.91 -32.91
CA LEU A 8 31.88 -20.59 -32.28
C LEU A 8 30.54 -19.83 -32.36
N ILE A 9 29.83 -19.92 -33.48
CA ILE A 9 28.52 -19.27 -33.67
C ILE A 9 27.47 -19.85 -32.71
N ILE A 10 27.49 -21.17 -32.48
CA ILE A 10 26.57 -21.85 -31.57
C ILE A 10 26.83 -21.43 -30.10
N MET A 11 28.09 -21.28 -29.70
CA MET A 11 28.47 -20.82 -28.34
C MET A 11 28.11 -19.35 -28.08
N VAL A 12 28.19 -18.49 -29.10
CA VAL A 12 27.77 -17.08 -29.00
C VAL A 12 26.25 -16.96 -28.87
N VAL A 13 25.48 -17.77 -29.61
CA VAL A 13 24.00 -17.77 -29.55
C VAL A 13 23.49 -18.35 -28.23
N LEU A 14 24.17 -19.35 -27.65
CA LEU A 14 23.82 -19.87 -26.32
C LEU A 14 24.08 -18.87 -25.18
N SER A 15 24.97 -17.90 -25.37
CA SER A 15 25.35 -16.94 -24.32
C SER A 15 24.36 -15.76 -24.15
N SER A 16 23.44 -15.52 -25.09
CA SER A 16 22.63 -14.28 -25.11
C SER A 16 21.29 -14.33 -24.35
N LYS A 17 20.97 -15.40 -23.61
CA LYS A 17 19.68 -15.49 -22.88
C LYS A 17 19.76 -16.09 -21.48
N VAL A 18 20.85 -15.87 -20.74
CA VAL A 18 20.77 -15.89 -19.27
C VAL A 18 20.52 -14.46 -18.81
N THR A 19 19.27 -14.02 -18.93
CA THR A 19 18.80 -12.89 -18.14
C THR A 19 18.68 -13.40 -16.72
N GLY A 20 19.72 -13.17 -15.91
CA GLY A 20 19.58 -13.28 -14.47
C GLY A 20 18.39 -12.43 -14.06
N HIS A 21 17.38 -13.05 -13.45
CA HIS A 21 16.32 -12.30 -12.82
C HIS A 21 16.95 -11.74 -11.54
N GLU A 22 17.58 -10.57 -11.65
CA GLU A 22 17.74 -9.73 -10.47
C GLU A 22 16.34 -9.53 -9.94
N VAL A 23 16.07 -10.11 -8.77
CA VAL A 23 14.95 -9.68 -7.95
C VAL A 23 15.32 -8.26 -7.56
N GLU A 24 14.98 -7.30 -8.43
CA GLU A 24 14.84 -5.93 -8.00
C GLU A 24 13.90 -6.00 -6.81
N ASN A 25 14.37 -5.57 -5.64
CA ASN A 25 13.51 -5.17 -4.55
C ASN A 25 12.75 -3.90 -5.03
N SER A 26 11.86 -4.07 -6.00
CA SER A 26 10.91 -3.08 -6.43
C SER A 26 9.85 -3.04 -5.34
N SER A 27 10.15 -2.28 -4.30
CA SER A 27 9.16 -1.96 -3.30
C SER A 27 8.09 -1.09 -4.01
N LYS A 28 6.94 -1.70 -4.29
CA LYS A 28 5.82 -1.02 -4.94
C LYS A 28 5.17 -0.08 -3.93
N PHE A 29 5.67 1.15 -3.89
CA PHE A 29 5.10 2.26 -3.14
C PHE A 29 4.51 3.29 -4.10
N PRO A 30 3.46 4.03 -3.68
CA PRO A 30 2.82 4.00 -2.36
C PRO A 30 2.00 2.73 -2.11
N LEU A 31 1.75 2.41 -0.82
CA LEU A 31 0.92 1.29 -0.38
C LEU A 31 -0.01 1.79 0.73
N VAL A 32 -1.30 1.46 0.64
CA VAL A 32 -2.31 1.77 1.65
C VAL A 32 -2.92 0.46 2.12
N VAL A 33 -2.89 0.22 3.43
CA VAL A 33 -3.50 -0.94 4.08
C VAL A 33 -4.35 -0.42 5.23
N SER A 34 -5.57 -0.89 5.33
CA SER A 34 -6.44 -0.65 6.47
C SER A 34 -6.88 -1.98 7.08
N THR A 35 -7.31 -1.93 8.33
CA THR A 35 -8.03 -3.06 8.92
C THR A 35 -9.45 -3.12 8.41
N TRP A 36 -9.90 -4.38 8.35
CA TRP A 36 -11.22 -4.83 7.89
C TRP A 36 -11.49 -4.57 6.41
N PRO A 37 -12.54 -5.19 5.81
CA PRO A 37 -12.87 -5.02 4.39
C PRO A 37 -13.57 -3.67 4.10
N PHE A 38 -13.11 -2.58 4.71
CA PHE A 38 -13.63 -1.23 4.50
C PHE A 38 -13.01 -0.61 3.26
N LEU A 39 -13.45 -1.09 2.09
CA LEU A 39 -12.85 -0.72 0.81
C LEU A 39 -12.88 0.78 0.52
N GLU A 40 -13.90 1.51 0.99
CA GLU A 40 -13.93 2.97 0.81
C GLU A 40 -12.86 3.70 1.61
N ALA A 41 -12.48 3.22 2.80
CA ALA A 41 -11.35 3.78 3.55
C ALA A 41 -10.03 3.61 2.78
N VAL A 42 -9.78 2.41 2.25
CA VAL A 42 -8.59 2.14 1.42
C VAL A 42 -8.61 2.99 0.15
N ARG A 43 -9.77 3.11 -0.53
CA ARG A 43 -9.91 3.93 -1.74
C ARG A 43 -9.68 5.40 -1.46
N ALA A 44 -10.20 5.94 -0.36
CA ALA A 44 -9.98 7.32 0.04
C ALA A 44 -8.50 7.60 0.29
N GLY A 45 -7.84 6.79 1.12
CA GLY A 45 -6.40 6.91 1.35
C GLY A 45 -5.57 6.73 0.09
N TRP A 46 -5.95 5.80 -0.80
CA TRP A 46 -5.28 5.62 -2.09
C TRP A 46 -5.42 6.85 -3.00
N ARG A 47 -6.62 7.43 -3.12
CA ARG A 47 -6.84 8.65 -3.91
C ARG A 47 -5.97 9.80 -3.41
N ALA A 48 -5.82 9.95 -2.09
CA ALA A 48 -4.98 10.97 -1.47
C ALA A 48 -3.49 10.79 -1.81
N ILE A 49 -2.91 9.63 -1.50
CA ILE A 49 -1.47 9.40 -1.72
C ILE A 49 -1.11 9.35 -3.22
N ASN A 50 -1.98 8.78 -4.06
CA ASN A 50 -1.80 8.75 -5.51
C ASN A 50 -2.00 10.15 -6.14
N GLY A 51 -2.74 11.03 -5.48
CA GLY A 51 -2.87 12.45 -5.82
C GLY A 51 -1.65 13.30 -5.44
N GLY A 52 -0.63 12.70 -4.79
CA GLY A 52 0.59 13.39 -4.37
C GLY A 52 0.53 14.03 -2.98
N LEU A 53 -0.50 13.71 -2.19
CA LEU A 53 -0.56 14.14 -0.78
C LEU A 53 0.39 13.32 0.10
N SER A 54 0.58 13.73 1.35
CA SER A 54 1.49 13.03 2.26
C SER A 54 0.92 11.69 2.74
N SER A 55 1.77 10.82 3.30
CA SER A 55 1.32 9.59 3.95
C SER A 55 0.39 9.84 5.13
N ILE A 56 0.59 10.95 5.85
CA ILE A 56 -0.31 11.39 6.92
C ILE A 56 -1.68 11.74 6.36
N ASP A 57 -1.74 12.54 5.29
CA ASP A 57 -3.02 12.91 4.67
C ASP A 57 -3.78 11.67 4.18
N ALA A 58 -3.07 10.69 3.62
CA ALA A 58 -3.67 9.43 3.19
C ALA A 58 -4.30 8.63 4.34
N VAL A 59 -3.67 8.61 5.51
CA VAL A 59 -4.25 7.99 6.72
C VAL A 59 -5.46 8.78 7.20
N VAL A 60 -5.40 10.12 7.23
CA VAL A 60 -6.53 10.98 7.63
C VAL A 60 -7.73 10.75 6.71
N GLU A 61 -7.54 10.79 5.39
CA GLU A 61 -8.61 10.60 4.41
C GLU A 61 -9.24 9.20 4.51
N GLY A 62 -8.42 8.17 4.73
CA GLY A 62 -8.90 6.81 4.92
C GLY A 62 -9.73 6.63 6.20
N CYS A 63 -9.23 7.09 7.35
CA CYS A 63 -9.93 6.98 8.63
C CYS A 63 -11.21 7.83 8.65
N SER A 64 -11.14 9.08 8.16
CA SER A 64 -12.28 10.00 8.07
C SER A 64 -13.43 9.42 7.23
N ALA A 65 -13.10 8.71 6.14
CA ALA A 65 -14.11 8.03 5.35
C ALA A 65 -14.89 7.00 6.17
N CYS A 66 -14.22 6.25 7.07
CA CYS A 66 -14.90 5.29 7.94
C CYS A 66 -15.69 5.92 9.08
N GLU A 67 -15.24 7.06 9.62
CA GLU A 67 -16.01 7.82 10.61
C GLU A 67 -17.33 8.33 10.00
N LEU A 68 -17.30 8.82 8.75
CA LEU A 68 -18.49 9.28 8.04
C LEU A 68 -19.43 8.13 7.66
N LEU A 69 -18.87 7.04 7.12
CA LEU A 69 -19.65 5.87 6.70
C LEU A 69 -20.12 5.00 7.85
N ARG A 70 -19.67 5.29 9.08
CA ARG A 70 -19.94 4.51 10.28
C ARG A 70 -19.60 3.04 10.08
N CYS A 71 -18.36 2.78 9.65
CA CYS A 71 -17.89 1.43 9.30
C CYS A 71 -18.23 0.42 10.40
N ASP A 72 -19.05 -0.58 10.05
CA ASP A 72 -19.63 -1.62 10.91
C ASP A 72 -20.31 -1.12 12.21
N GLY A 73 -20.64 0.17 12.29
CA GLY A 73 -21.14 0.79 13.52
C GLY A 73 -20.11 0.83 14.65
N THR A 74 -18.82 0.62 14.36
CA THR A 74 -17.72 0.63 15.35
C THR A 74 -16.75 1.79 15.19
N VAL A 75 -16.92 2.61 14.14
CA VAL A 75 -16.07 3.79 13.87
C VAL A 75 -16.95 5.01 13.67
N GLY A 76 -16.58 6.14 14.27
CA GLY A 76 -17.33 7.39 14.17
C GLY A 76 -18.54 7.48 15.12
N PRO A 77 -19.35 8.55 15.00
CA PRO A 77 -20.42 8.85 15.94
C PRO A 77 -21.60 7.89 15.84
N GLY A 78 -22.18 7.57 17.00
CA GLY A 78 -23.35 6.69 17.13
C GLY A 78 -23.01 5.19 17.14
N GLY A 79 -21.72 4.85 17.15
CA GLY A 79 -21.23 3.50 17.43
C GLY A 79 -20.94 3.28 18.91
N SER A 80 -21.06 2.04 19.37
CA SER A 80 -20.61 1.55 20.70
C SER A 80 -20.80 2.53 21.87
N PRO A 81 -22.05 2.94 22.20
CA PRO A 81 -22.28 3.85 23.33
C PRO A 81 -21.90 3.19 24.66
N ASP A 82 -21.45 4.00 25.62
CA ASP A 82 -21.10 3.58 26.98
C ASP A 82 -22.34 3.35 27.87
N GLU A 83 -22.14 3.08 29.17
CA GLU A 83 -23.23 2.85 30.13
C GLU A 83 -24.15 4.08 30.32
N ASN A 84 -23.68 5.27 29.95
CA ASN A 84 -24.47 6.51 29.97
C ASN A 84 -25.16 6.78 28.63
N SER A 85 -25.08 5.84 27.68
CA SER A 85 -25.59 5.96 26.32
C SER A 85 -24.91 7.06 25.51
N GLU A 86 -23.67 7.42 25.84
CA GLU A 86 -22.86 8.37 25.09
C GLU A 86 -21.82 7.63 24.24
N SER A 87 -21.71 7.99 22.96
CA SER A 87 -20.62 7.52 22.10
C SER A 87 -19.42 8.43 22.24
N THR A 88 -18.38 7.95 22.91
CA THR A 88 -17.06 8.59 22.96
C THR A 88 -16.14 7.98 21.90
N ILE A 89 -15.28 8.80 21.28
CA ILE A 89 -14.47 8.39 20.12
C ILE A 89 -13.00 8.56 20.45
N ASP A 90 -12.23 7.49 20.22
CA ASP A 90 -10.78 7.48 20.35
C ASP A 90 -10.11 7.49 18.97
N ALA A 91 -9.10 8.34 18.80
CA ALA A 91 -8.32 8.41 17.57
C ALA A 91 -6.85 8.76 17.84
N LEU A 92 -5.95 8.22 17.02
CA LEU A 92 -4.52 8.51 17.05
C LEU A 92 -3.98 8.54 15.62
N ILE A 93 -3.03 9.45 15.38
CA ILE A 93 -2.25 9.48 14.15
C ILE A 93 -0.76 9.63 14.47
N MET A 94 0.09 9.01 13.65
CA MET A 94 1.54 9.02 13.84
C MET A 94 2.27 9.29 12.53
N ASN A 95 3.19 10.25 12.53
CA ASN A 95 4.08 10.51 11.40
C ASN A 95 5.38 9.73 11.56
N GLY A 96 5.58 8.73 10.70
CA GLY A 96 6.77 7.88 10.68
C GLY A 96 8.09 8.60 10.35
N VAL A 97 8.04 9.81 9.79
CA VAL A 97 9.26 10.58 9.45
C VAL A 97 9.87 11.23 10.71
N THR A 98 9.05 11.61 11.67
CA THR A 98 9.46 12.39 12.85
C THR A 98 9.42 11.59 14.14
N THR A 99 9.11 10.30 14.09
CA THR A 99 9.14 9.40 15.26
C THR A 99 10.54 8.84 15.44
N HIS A 100 11.21 9.23 16.53
CA HIS A 100 12.50 8.69 16.96
C HIS A 100 12.33 7.45 17.82
#